data_AF-A0A969DJ04-F1
#
_entry.id   AF-A0A969DJ04-F1
#
_cell.length_a   1.000
_cell.length_b   1.000
_cell.length_c   1.000
_cell.angle_alpha   90.00
_cell.angle_beta   90.00
_cell.angle_gamma   90.00
#
_symmetry.space_group_name_H-M   'P 1'
#
loop_
_entity.id
_entity.type
_entity.pdbx_description
1 polymer ?
#
loop_
_entity_poly.entity_id
_entity_poly.type
_entity_poly.pdbx_seq_one_letter_code
_entity_poly.pdbx_strand_id
1 'polypeptide(L)'
;MKNTGKLKNLVSSKSRHLEKQLRGKFNASTNLIYRALMGDQKALKLIGQMGNDGAKISEFAPKVKDNMIAAIKGAEDLNTTLAAIYKQAGVSGERIEREIQSSILADDKLANQLEELNLDFEGAKSREELRHKQAKEHITLKAWVDRHI
;
A
#
# COMPACT_ATOMS: atom_id res chain seq x y z
N MET A 1 64.58 -30.21 -30.71
CA MET A 1 64.03 -30.10 -32.09
C MET A 1 62.51 -29.93 -31.95
N LYS A 2 61.80 -28.94 -32.49
CA LYS A 2 61.97 -28.00 -33.61
C LYS A 2 61.37 -26.65 -33.21
N ASN A 3 62.04 -25.57 -33.58
CA ASN A 3 61.43 -24.25 -33.78
C ASN A 3 60.29 -24.42 -34.80
N THR A 4 59.04 -24.51 -34.35
CA THR A 4 57.90 -24.25 -35.24
C THR A 4 57.73 -22.74 -35.28
N GLY A 5 57.93 -22.14 -36.46
CA GLY A 5 57.88 -20.71 -36.69
C GLY A 5 56.57 -20.10 -36.19
N LYS A 6 56.56 -19.62 -34.95
CA LYS A 6 55.49 -18.77 -34.43
C LYS A 6 55.61 -17.44 -35.15
N LEU A 7 54.62 -17.10 -35.98
CA LEU A 7 54.41 -15.74 -36.47
C LEU A 7 54.56 -14.76 -35.30
N LYS A 8 55.45 -13.78 -35.46
CA LYS A 8 55.79 -12.84 -34.40
C LYS A 8 54.60 -11.90 -34.22
N ASN A 9 53.98 -11.90 -33.03
CA ASN A 9 52.97 -10.91 -32.69
C ASN A 9 53.67 -9.56 -32.47
N LEU A 10 53.54 -8.65 -33.44
CA LEU A 10 54.10 -7.30 -33.39
C LEU A 10 53.13 -6.26 -32.81
N VAL A 11 51.87 -6.66 -32.60
CA VAL A 11 50.79 -5.78 -32.15
C VAL A 11 50.80 -5.68 -30.62
N SER A 12 50.87 -6.81 -29.91
CA SER A 12 50.89 -6.84 -28.44
C SER A 12 51.99 -5.98 -27.80
N SER A 13 53.18 -5.93 -28.43
CA SER A 13 54.29 -5.13 -27.92
C SER A 13 54.06 -3.62 -28.05
N LYS A 14 53.36 -3.19 -29.10
CA LYS A 14 53.02 -1.79 -29.41
C LYS A 14 51.70 -1.33 -28.77
N SER A 15 50.81 -2.24 -28.42
CA SER A 15 49.47 -1.94 -27.90
C SER A 15 49.16 -2.62 -26.56
N ARG A 16 50.13 -2.65 -25.63
CA ARG A 16 49.96 -3.27 -24.30
C ARG A 16 48.76 -2.75 -23.51
N HIS A 17 48.41 -1.46 -23.66
CA HIS A 17 47.26 -0.88 -22.99
C HIS A 17 45.94 -1.50 -23.47
N LEU A 18 45.79 -1.70 -24.79
CA LEU A 18 44.62 -2.35 -25.38
C LEU A 18 44.55 -3.83 -25.00
N GLU A 19 45.69 -4.51 -24.93
CA GLU A 19 45.74 -5.91 -24.46
C GLU A 19 45.35 -6.04 -22.98
N LYS A 20 45.73 -5.07 -22.13
CA LYS A 20 45.28 -5.00 -20.73
C LYS A 20 43.77 -4.78 -20.63
N GLN A 21 43.19 -3.94 -21.49
CA GLN A 21 41.74 -3.74 -21.54
C GLN A 21 40.98 -4.96 -22.06
N LEU A 22 41.49 -5.63 -23.10
CA LEU A 22 40.92 -6.88 -23.63
C LEU A 22 40.84 -7.94 -22.53
N ARG A 23 41.91 -8.07 -21.74
CA ARG A 23 41.98 -9.02 -20.64
C ARG A 23 41.09 -8.62 -19.47
N GLY A 24 41.02 -7.33 -19.14
CA GLY A 24 40.21 -6.84 -18.02
C GLY A 24 38.71 -6.84 -18.27
N LYS A 25 38.27 -6.47 -19.48
CA LYS A 25 36.84 -6.28 -19.80
C LYS A 25 36.20 -7.50 -20.45
N PHE A 26 36.94 -8.26 -21.24
CA PHE A 26 36.41 -9.37 -22.04
C PHE A 26 37.01 -10.71 -21.66
N ASN A 27 37.87 -10.75 -20.63
CA ASN A 27 38.61 -11.93 -20.19
C ASN A 27 39.34 -12.66 -21.34
N ALA A 28 39.73 -11.92 -22.38
CA ALA A 28 40.37 -12.44 -23.59
C ALA A 28 41.81 -11.94 -23.70
N SER A 29 42.64 -12.64 -24.48
CA SER A 29 44.02 -12.22 -24.74
C SER A 29 44.39 -12.42 -26.20
N THR A 30 45.30 -11.61 -26.70
CA THR A 30 45.83 -11.73 -28.07
C THR A 30 46.46 -13.11 -28.30
N ASN A 31 47.02 -13.71 -27.26
CA ASN A 31 47.56 -15.08 -27.29
C ASN A 31 46.46 -16.15 -27.45
N LEU A 32 45.30 -15.96 -26.84
CA LEU A 32 44.15 -16.88 -27.01
C LEU A 32 43.65 -16.87 -28.46
N ILE A 33 43.52 -15.68 -29.04
CA ILE A 33 43.09 -15.50 -30.44
C ILE A 33 44.12 -16.12 -31.39
N TYR A 34 45.40 -15.83 -31.17
CA TYR A 34 46.48 -16.38 -31.99
C TYR A 34 46.54 -17.91 -31.92
N ARG A 35 46.36 -18.51 -30.73
CA ARG A 35 46.28 -19.97 -30.57
C ARG A 35 45.09 -20.57 -31.32
N ALA A 36 43.94 -19.91 -31.27
CA ALA A 36 42.75 -20.37 -31.99
C ALA A 36 42.96 -20.33 -33.52
N LEU A 37 43.55 -19.26 -34.05
CA LEU A 37 43.88 -19.14 -35.47
C LEU A 37 44.94 -20.15 -35.94
N MET A 38 45.79 -20.62 -35.04
CA MET A 38 46.76 -21.70 -35.29
C MET A 38 46.18 -23.11 -35.13
N GLY A 39 44.86 -23.25 -34.93
CA GLY A 39 44.19 -24.54 -34.86
C GLY A 39 44.18 -25.21 -33.48
N ASP A 40 44.49 -24.49 -32.40
CA ASP A 40 44.35 -25.02 -31.04
C ASP A 40 42.87 -25.21 -30.69
N GLN A 41 42.43 -26.46 -30.66
CA GLN A 41 41.04 -26.84 -30.42
C GLN A 41 40.48 -26.31 -29.09
N LYS A 42 41.31 -26.16 -28.05
CA LYS A 42 40.85 -25.63 -26.75
C LYS A 42 40.54 -24.14 -26.83
N ALA A 43 41.38 -23.39 -27.53
CA ALA A 43 41.20 -21.95 -27.73
C ALA A 43 40.00 -21.66 -28.66
N LEU A 44 39.83 -22.45 -29.72
CA LEU A 44 38.68 -22.38 -30.63
C LEU A 44 37.36 -22.65 -29.91
N LYS A 45 37.30 -23.71 -29.07
CA LYS A 45 36.08 -24.04 -28.30
C LYS A 45 35.70 -22.92 -27.34
N LEU A 46 36.68 -22.32 -26.66
CA LEU A 46 36.43 -21.23 -25.72
C LEU A 46 35.89 -19.97 -26.43
N ILE A 47 36.50 -19.56 -27.54
CA ILE A 47 36.03 -18.42 -28.34
C ILE A 47 34.62 -18.68 -28.91
N GLY A 48 34.35 -19.90 -29.38
CA GLY A 48 33.03 -20.30 -29.85
C GLY A 48 31.96 -20.25 -28.76
N GLN A 49 32.29 -20.68 -27.53
CA GLN A 49 31.40 -20.56 -26.37
C GLN A 49 31.13 -19.09 -26.04
N MET A 50 32.17 -18.25 -25.97
CA MET A 50 32.02 -16.81 -25.73
C MET A 50 31.15 -16.13 -26.79
N GLY A 51 31.29 -16.52 -28.06
CA GLY A 51 30.44 -16.02 -29.15
C GLY A 51 28.99 -16.46 -29.01
N ASN A 52 28.74 -17.74 -28.69
CA ASN A 52 27.40 -18.27 -28.47
C ASN A 52 26.71 -17.63 -27.27
N ASP A 53 27.44 -17.45 -26.17
CA ASP A 53 26.93 -16.80 -24.97
C ASP A 53 26.64 -15.32 -25.25
N GLY A 54 27.53 -14.63 -25.98
CA GLY A 54 27.30 -13.26 -26.44
C GLY A 54 26.07 -13.11 -27.32
N ALA A 55 25.86 -14.02 -28.28
CA ALA A 55 24.69 -14.02 -29.15
C ALA A 55 23.39 -14.27 -28.37
N LYS A 56 23.37 -15.27 -27.48
CA LYS A 56 22.23 -15.55 -26.61
C LYS A 56 21.90 -14.36 -25.70
N ILE A 57 22.92 -13.78 -25.06
CA ILE A 57 22.71 -12.61 -24.19
C ILE A 57 22.17 -11.45 -25.01
N SER A 58 22.70 -11.18 -26.20
CA SER A 58 22.20 -10.09 -27.05
C SER A 58 20.75 -10.29 -27.49
N GLU A 59 20.32 -11.54 -27.71
CA GLU A 59 18.96 -11.87 -28.14
C GLU A 59 17.94 -11.82 -26.99
N PHE A 60 18.31 -12.36 -25.81
CA PHE A 60 17.38 -12.54 -24.70
C PHE A 60 17.44 -11.44 -23.64
N ALA A 61 18.55 -10.73 -23.48
CA ALA A 61 18.68 -9.70 -22.45
C ALA A 61 17.64 -8.58 -22.56
N PRO A 62 17.26 -8.06 -23.75
CA PRO A 62 16.21 -7.06 -23.86
C PRO A 62 14.87 -7.58 -23.35
N LYS A 63 14.47 -8.81 -23.74
CA LYS A 63 13.22 -9.43 -23.30
C LYS A 63 13.19 -9.68 -21.80
N VAL A 64 14.29 -10.15 -21.22
CA VAL A 64 14.40 -10.37 -19.77
C VAL A 64 14.30 -9.05 -19.02
N LYS A 65 14.97 -7.99 -19.50
CA LYS A 65 14.89 -6.65 -18.93
C LYS A 65 13.45 -6.14 -18.97
N ASP A 66 12.80 -6.17 -20.13
CA ASP A 66 11.46 -5.61 -20.30
C ASP A 66 10.42 -6.34 -19.44
N ASN A 67 10.52 -7.67 -19.36
CA ASN A 67 9.66 -8.48 -18.49
C ASN A 67 9.89 -8.19 -17.00
N MET A 68 11.15 -8.04 -16.58
CA MET A 68 11.46 -7.68 -15.19
C MET A 68 10.95 -6.29 -14.83
N ILE A 69 11.11 -5.30 -15.73
CA ILE A 69 10.60 -3.94 -15.52
C ILE A 69 9.07 -3.97 -15.45
N ALA A 70 8.40 -4.72 -16.34
CA ALA A 70 6.95 -4.86 -16.31
C ALA A 70 6.45 -5.52 -15.02
N ALA A 71 7.16 -6.54 -14.52
CA ALA A 71 6.83 -7.20 -13.26
C ALA A 71 7.00 -6.25 -12.06
N ILE A 72 8.11 -5.49 -12.00
CA ILE A 72 8.35 -4.50 -10.94
C ILE A 72 7.25 -3.44 -10.96
N LYS A 73 6.93 -2.91 -12.15
CA LYS A 73 5.90 -1.88 -12.30
C LYS A 73 4.51 -2.42 -11.92
N GLY A 74 4.17 -3.63 -12.33
CA GLY A 74 2.91 -4.27 -11.93
C GLY A 74 2.79 -4.45 -10.42
N ALA A 75 3.90 -4.80 -9.73
CA ALA A 75 3.93 -4.89 -8.28
C ALA A 75 3.81 -3.51 -7.60
N GLU A 76 4.45 -2.48 -8.13
CA GLU A 76 4.33 -1.10 -7.65
C GLU A 76 2.90 -0.58 -7.80
N ASP A 77 2.31 -0.71 -8.99
CA ASP A 77 0.94 -0.28 -9.30
C ASP A 77 -0.09 -1.00 -8.41
N LEU A 78 0.10 -2.30 -8.17
CA LEU A 78 -0.76 -3.07 -7.27
C LEU A 78 -0.67 -2.56 -5.83
N ASN A 79 0.54 -2.40 -5.31
CA ASN A 79 0.73 -1.99 -3.91
C ASN A 79 0.26 -0.55 -3.66
N THR A 80 0.51 0.37 -4.61
CA THR A 80 0.03 1.76 -4.51
C THR A 80 -1.50 1.83 -4.57
N THR A 81 -2.14 1.03 -5.42
CA THR A 81 -3.60 0.91 -5.49
C THR A 81 -4.18 0.38 -4.18
N LEU A 82 -3.61 -0.70 -3.63
CA LEU A 82 -4.05 -1.27 -2.35
C LEU A 82 -3.91 -0.26 -1.20
N ALA A 83 -2.78 0.45 -1.14
CA ALA A 83 -2.56 1.48 -0.13
C ALA A 83 -3.60 2.61 -0.23
N ALA A 84 -3.94 3.05 -1.44
CA ALA A 84 -4.98 4.05 -1.66
C ALA A 84 -6.37 3.57 -1.21
N ILE A 85 -6.74 2.32 -1.55
CA ILE A 85 -7.99 1.70 -1.12
C ILE A 85 -8.07 1.63 0.41
N TYR A 86 -7.02 1.15 1.08
CA TYR A 86 -7.00 1.04 2.54
C TYR A 86 -7.07 2.40 3.22
N LYS A 87 -6.36 3.40 2.70
CA LYS A 87 -6.45 4.77 3.22
C LYS A 87 -7.87 5.33 3.10
N GLN A 88 -8.51 5.15 1.94
CA GLN A 88 -9.89 5.61 1.72
C GLN A 88 -10.89 4.85 2.59
N ALA A 89 -10.68 3.54 2.78
CA ALA A 89 -11.50 2.73 3.68
C ALA A 89 -11.40 3.21 5.13
N GLY A 90 -10.20 3.53 5.61
CA GLY A 90 -9.99 4.09 6.95
C GLY A 90 -10.72 5.42 7.15
N VAL A 91 -10.55 6.38 6.22
CA VAL A 91 -11.23 7.69 6.28
C VAL A 91 -12.75 7.55 6.20
N SER A 92 -13.23 6.65 5.34
CA SER A 92 -14.68 6.44 5.17
C SER A 92 -15.28 5.76 6.39
N GLY A 93 -14.59 4.77 6.96
CA GLY A 93 -14.99 4.09 8.19
C GLY A 93 -15.09 5.05 9.36
N GLU A 94 -14.07 5.90 9.56
CA GLU A 94 -14.10 6.94 10.61
C GLU A 94 -15.32 7.87 10.43
N ARG A 95 -15.59 8.32 9.20
CA ARG A 95 -16.72 9.21 8.93
C ARG A 95 -18.06 8.54 9.21
N ILE A 96 -18.24 7.27 8.81
CA ILE A 96 -19.47 6.51 9.08
C ILE A 96 -19.67 6.37 10.58
N GLU A 97 -18.63 6.00 11.32
CA GLU A 97 -18.69 5.83 12.77
C GLU A 97 -19.08 7.14 13.49
N ARG A 98 -18.53 8.28 13.04
CA ARG A 98 -18.93 9.60 13.56
C ARG A 98 -20.40 9.90 13.33
N GLU A 99 -20.95 9.59 12.15
CA GLU A 99 -22.38 9.80 11.85
C GLU A 99 -23.28 8.86 12.66
N ILE A 100 -22.85 7.61 12.89
CA ILE A 100 -23.57 6.69 13.77
C ILE A 100 -23.62 7.26 15.19
N GLN A 101 -22.48 7.69 15.73
CA GLN A 101 -22.41 8.28 17.07
C GLN A 101 -23.23 9.58 17.18
N SER A 102 -23.26 10.41 16.14
CA SER A 102 -24.08 11.62 16.12
C SER A 102 -25.58 11.28 16.15
N SER A 103 -26.00 10.25 15.41
CA SER A 103 -27.38 9.78 15.39
C SER A 103 -27.80 9.20 16.75
N ILE A 104 -26.93 8.41 17.40
CA ILE A 104 -27.19 7.88 18.75
C ILE A 104 -27.37 9.03 19.73
N LEU A 105 -26.46 10.02 19.72
CA LEU A 105 -26.56 11.18 20.61
C LEU A 105 -27.85 12.00 20.38
N ALA A 106 -28.29 12.13 19.12
CA ALA A 106 -29.54 12.81 18.80
C ALA A 106 -30.76 12.03 19.29
N ASP A 107 -30.74 10.70 19.20
CA ASP A 107 -31.80 9.83 19.69
C ASP A 107 -31.90 9.88 21.22
N ASP A 108 -30.76 9.76 21.92
CA ASP A 108 -30.68 9.92 23.37
C ASP A 108 -31.22 11.28 23.83
N LYS A 109 -30.86 12.35 23.10
CA LYS A 109 -31.36 13.70 23.39
C LYS A 109 -32.88 13.78 23.23
N LEU A 110 -33.44 13.17 22.19
CA LEU A 110 -34.89 13.13 21.99
C LEU A 110 -35.58 12.35 23.11
N ALA A 111 -35.05 11.19 23.49
CA ALA A 111 -35.59 10.39 24.58
C ALA A 111 -35.63 11.18 25.90
N ASN A 112 -34.53 11.85 26.25
CA ASN A 112 -34.45 12.69 27.45
C ASN A 112 -35.47 13.84 27.41
N GLN A 113 -35.64 14.51 26.27
CA GLN A 113 -36.62 15.60 26.13
C GLN A 113 -38.07 15.12 26.31
N LEU A 114 -38.39 13.92 25.84
CA LEU A 114 -39.71 13.32 26.03
C LEU A 114 -39.94 12.92 27.49
N GLU A 115 -38.91 12.41 28.17
CA GLU A 115 -38.97 12.10 29.60
C GLU A 115 -39.21 13.36 30.44
N GLU A 116 -38.46 14.44 30.18
CA GLU A 116 -38.65 15.74 30.83
C GLU A 116 -40.08 16.27 30.62
N LEU A 117 -40.60 16.20 29.39
CA LEU A 117 -41.96 16.64 29.08
C LEU A 117 -43.02 15.83 29.85
N ASN A 118 -42.83 14.52 29.97
CA ASN A 118 -43.72 13.65 30.73
C ASN A 118 -43.70 14.00 32.22
N LEU A 119 -42.51 14.21 32.80
CA LEU A 119 -42.37 14.63 34.20
C LEU A 119 -43.04 15.98 34.46
N ASP A 120 -42.86 16.94 33.55
CA ASP A 120 -43.51 18.26 33.63
C ASP A 120 -45.03 18.15 33.57
N PHE A 121 -45.55 17.30 32.67
CA PHE A 121 -46.98 17.04 32.53
C PHE A 121 -47.56 16.39 33.79
N GLU A 122 -46.92 15.35 34.32
CA GLU A 122 -47.34 14.67 35.56
C GLU A 122 -47.31 15.63 36.76
N GLY A 123 -46.29 16.47 36.85
CA GLY A 123 -46.20 17.51 37.87
C GLY A 123 -47.32 18.55 37.74
N ALA A 124 -47.62 19.01 36.52
CA ALA A 124 -48.72 19.95 36.26
C ALA A 124 -50.08 19.34 36.60
N LYS A 125 -50.31 18.09 36.19
CA LYS A 125 -51.53 17.34 36.50
C LYS A 125 -51.71 17.20 38.02
N SER A 126 -50.68 16.77 38.74
CA SER A 126 -50.72 16.59 40.19
C SER A 126 -51.02 17.92 40.93
N ARG A 127 -50.43 19.04 40.47
CA ARG A 127 -50.72 20.37 41.02
C ARG A 127 -52.18 20.78 40.81
N GLU A 128 -52.74 20.49 39.64
CA GLU A 128 -54.13 20.83 39.34
C GLU A 128 -55.12 19.94 40.12
N GLU A 129 -54.82 18.64 40.25
CA GLU A 129 -55.59 17.73 41.10
C GLU A 129 -55.62 18.19 42.57
N LEU A 130 -54.47 18.65 43.09
CA LEU A 130 -54.38 19.21 44.44
C LEU A 130 -55.25 20.48 44.59
N ARG A 131 -55.21 21.41 43.62
CA ARG A 131 -56.06 22.61 43.63
C ARG A 131 -57.54 22.24 43.63
N HIS A 132 -57.95 21.29 42.79
CA HIS A 132 -59.34 20.82 42.77
C HIS A 132 -59.76 20.19 44.09
N LYS A 133 -58.88 19.40 44.72
CA LYS A 133 -59.14 18.80 46.04
C LYS A 133 -59.32 19.88 47.11
N GLN A 134 -58.41 20.84 47.19
CA GLN A 134 -58.48 21.96 48.14
C GLN A 134 -59.73 22.81 47.94
N ALA A 135 -60.11 23.09 46.69
CA ALA A 135 -61.33 23.84 46.37
C ALA A 135 -62.60 23.09 46.83
N LYS A 136 -62.66 21.77 46.60
CA LYS A 136 -63.76 20.92 47.09
C LYS A 136 -63.82 20.92 48.61
N GLU A 137 -62.69 20.69 49.29
CA GLU A 137 -62.60 20.68 50.76
C GLU A 137 -63.07 22.01 51.35
N HIS A 138 -62.62 23.14 50.80
CA HIS A 138 -63.06 24.47 51.22
C HIS A 138 -64.57 24.67 51.06
N ILE A 139 -65.15 24.29 49.92
CA ILE A 139 -66.60 24.38 49.69
C ILE A 139 -67.36 23.50 50.70
N THR A 140 -66.90 22.27 50.93
CA THR A 140 -67.55 21.35 51.88
C THR A 140 -67.47 21.85 53.31
N LEU A 141 -66.33 22.40 53.74
CA LEU A 141 -66.14 22.94 55.07
C LEU A 141 -67.03 24.17 55.28
N LYS A 142 -67.07 25.09 54.30
CA LYS A 142 -67.94 26.26 54.33
C LYS A 142 -69.41 25.86 54.43
N ALA A 143 -69.87 24.93 53.59
CA ALA A 143 -71.26 24.45 53.64
C ALA A 143 -71.60 23.76 54.97
N TRP A 144 -70.64 23.09 55.61
CA TRP A 144 -70.83 22.49 56.93
C TRP A 144 -70.93 23.57 58.02
N VAL A 145 -70.06 24.59 57.99
CA VAL A 145 -70.08 25.73 58.93
C VAL A 145 -71.39 26.52 58.79
N ASP A 146 -71.78 26.88 57.58
CA ASP A 146 -73.01 27.63 57.29
C ASP A 146 -74.28 26.89 57.73
N ARG A 147 -74.22 25.56 57.90
CA ARG A 147 -75.35 24.72 58.35
C ARG A 147 -75.44 24.58 59.87
N HIS A 148 -74.35 24.77 60.61
CA HIS A 148 -74.26 24.52 62.05
C HIS A 148 -74.04 25.79 62.89
N ILE A 149 -74.00 26.96 62.24
CA ILE A 149 -74.10 28.29 62.83
C ILE A 149 -75.46 28.85 62.45
#